data_AF-R5G423-F1
#
_entry.id   AF-R5G423-F1
#
_cell.length_a   1.000
_cell.length_b   1.000
_cell.length_c   1.000
_cell.angle_alpha   90.00
_cell.angle_beta   90.00
_cell.angle_gamma   90.00
#
_symmetry.space_group_name_H-M   'P 1'
#
loop_
_entity.id
_entity.type
_entity.pdbx_description
1 polymer ?
#
loop_
_entity_poly.entity_id
_entity_poly.type
_entity_poly.pdbx_seq_one_letter_code
_entity_poly.pdbx_strand_id
1 'polypeptide(L)'
;MKLAAMENMYEGSEKAPLSVIGIVNSDKKKADWASDKSDYAFNIALPSGLSILSFNDPNAYVPGIKNILEGGYTKPDGTIALSAEERIQRGKIAIQALADYRAAKEAGNEAEAAAQKEILDANYEHFGYGYFDNVEDLIPNIPMLYYSFRIMVGLGMLFILVCLVPLIMLRRNKEKFVNMRWYHWVMIISIPLVYIASQAGWVVAEVGRQPWTIQDALPVQAAVSNIAASAVKTTFTLFLVLFTLMLIAELSIMIHAIKKGPKNHVSNDSQNEAK
;
A
#
# COMPACT_ATOMS: atom_id res chain seq x y z
N MET A 1 -2.35 -10.16 -5.65
CA MET A 1 -0.94 -9.73 -5.73
C MET A 1 -0.47 -9.01 -4.47
N LYS A 2 -1.09 -7.88 -4.10
CA LYS A 2 -0.68 -7.06 -2.94
C LYS A 2 -0.52 -7.84 -1.63
N LEU A 3 -1.50 -8.67 -1.27
CA LEU A 3 -1.45 -9.48 -0.05
C LEU A 3 -0.23 -10.41 -0.02
N ALA A 4 -0.01 -11.17 -1.09
CA ALA A 4 1.14 -12.06 -1.23
C ALA A 4 2.47 -11.31 -1.15
N ALA A 5 2.55 -10.08 -1.68
CA ALA A 5 3.74 -9.24 -1.58
C ALA A 5 3.96 -8.68 -0.15
N MET A 6 2.91 -8.32 0.59
CA MET A 6 3.04 -7.87 1.98
C MET A 6 3.54 -8.98 2.92
N GLU A 7 3.19 -10.22 2.61
CA GLU A 7 3.62 -11.41 3.34
C GLU A 7 4.79 -12.14 2.69
N ASN A 8 5.45 -11.54 1.68
CA ASN A 8 6.58 -12.15 0.97
C ASN A 8 6.35 -13.65 0.65
N MET A 9 5.14 -13.96 0.18
CA MET A 9 4.65 -15.32 0.01
C MET A 9 4.65 -15.65 -1.47
N TYR A 10 5.65 -16.40 -1.92
CA TYR A 10 5.75 -16.78 -3.33
C TYR A 10 4.86 -17.96 -3.66
N GLU A 11 4.87 -19.00 -2.82
CA GLU A 11 4.02 -20.18 -2.97
C GLU A 11 2.73 -20.01 -2.13
N GLY A 12 1.59 -20.26 -2.76
CA GLY A 12 0.29 -20.26 -2.08
C GLY A 12 0.10 -21.50 -1.23
N SER A 13 -0.64 -21.35 -0.14
CA SER A 13 -0.90 -22.45 0.79
C SER A 13 -2.29 -22.33 1.43
N GLU A 14 -2.86 -23.48 1.76
CA GLU A 14 -3.92 -23.55 2.76
C GLU A 14 -3.33 -23.31 4.15
N LYS A 15 -4.11 -22.73 5.06
CA LYS A 15 -3.62 -22.36 6.41
C LYS A 15 -2.41 -21.42 6.35
N ALA A 16 -2.44 -20.49 5.40
CA ALA A 16 -1.35 -19.57 5.13
C ALA A 16 -0.93 -18.82 6.41
N PRO A 17 0.37 -18.84 6.75
CA PRO A 17 0.87 -18.21 7.96
C PRO A 17 0.97 -16.69 7.79
N LEU A 18 0.75 -15.95 8.87
CA LEU A 18 1.01 -14.50 8.92
C LEU A 18 2.38 -14.26 9.53
N SER A 19 3.31 -13.67 8.78
CA SER A 19 4.65 -13.41 9.30
C SER A 19 4.63 -12.20 10.26
N VAL A 20 5.04 -12.42 11.51
CA VAL A 20 5.07 -11.39 12.55
C VAL A 20 6.39 -10.64 12.54
N ILE A 21 7.50 -11.39 12.47
CA ILE A 21 8.86 -10.86 12.38
C ILE A 21 9.60 -11.70 11.35
N GLY A 22 10.26 -11.06 10.39
CA GLY A 22 11.11 -11.79 9.46
C GLY A 22 11.99 -10.87 8.65
N ILE A 23 13.03 -11.45 8.08
CA ILE A 23 14.00 -10.83 7.19
C ILE A 23 13.79 -11.48 5.82
N VAL A 24 13.37 -10.69 4.84
CA VAL A 24 13.25 -11.11 3.45
C VAL A 24 14.61 -11.50 2.89
N ASN A 25 14.66 -12.54 2.06
CA ASN A 25 15.89 -12.94 1.40
C ASN A 25 16.29 -11.90 0.34
N SER A 26 17.39 -11.17 0.58
CA SER A 26 17.89 -10.14 -0.35
C SER A 26 18.39 -10.71 -1.69
N ASP A 27 18.72 -12.00 -1.72
CA ASP A 27 19.28 -12.67 -2.90
C ASP A 27 18.20 -13.17 -3.86
N LYS A 28 16.93 -13.15 -3.44
CA LYS A 28 15.76 -13.46 -4.28
C LYS A 28 15.27 -12.17 -4.92
N LYS A 29 15.62 -11.95 -6.19
CA LYS A 29 15.17 -10.78 -6.96
C LYS A 29 13.80 -11.02 -7.57
N LYS A 30 13.20 -9.95 -8.10
CA LYS A 30 11.93 -9.99 -8.83
C LYS A 30 11.92 -11.04 -9.96
N ALA A 31 13.02 -11.18 -10.69
CA ALA A 31 13.18 -12.18 -11.74
C ALA A 31 13.26 -13.63 -11.23
N ASP A 32 13.59 -13.83 -9.95
CA ASP A 32 13.69 -15.15 -9.32
C ASP A 32 12.32 -15.64 -8.79
N TRP A 33 11.20 -15.08 -9.27
CA TRP A 33 9.86 -15.33 -8.74
C TRP A 33 9.42 -16.79 -8.85
N ALA A 34 9.90 -17.50 -9.87
CA ALA A 34 9.64 -18.93 -10.09
C ALA A 34 10.74 -19.83 -9.49
N SER A 35 11.74 -19.28 -8.82
CA SER A 35 12.86 -20.05 -8.27
C SER A 35 12.54 -20.67 -6.90
N ASP A 36 13.19 -21.79 -6.61
CA ASP A 36 13.14 -22.49 -5.31
C ASP A 36 13.98 -21.80 -4.21
N LYS A 37 14.48 -20.58 -4.46
CA LYS A 37 15.18 -19.80 -3.42
C LYS A 37 14.25 -19.57 -2.24
N SER A 38 14.78 -19.66 -1.02
CA SER A 38 13.98 -19.38 0.18
C SER A 38 13.44 -17.95 0.14
N ASP A 39 12.17 -17.81 0.46
CA ASP A 39 11.50 -16.50 0.52
C ASP A 39 12.09 -15.64 1.64
N TYR A 40 12.47 -16.29 2.73
CA TYR A 40 12.97 -15.66 3.95
C TYR A 40 14.40 -16.08 4.26
N ALA A 41 15.19 -15.14 4.78
CA ALA A 41 16.41 -15.46 5.52
C ALA A 41 16.08 -15.88 6.97
N PHE A 42 15.03 -15.28 7.55
CA PHE A 42 14.52 -15.60 8.88
C PHE A 42 13.03 -15.24 8.95
N ASN A 43 12.21 -16.07 9.61
CA ASN A 43 10.79 -15.78 9.75
C ASN A 43 10.20 -16.44 11.01
N ILE A 44 9.44 -15.66 11.78
CA ILE A 44 8.53 -16.11 12.83
C ILE A 44 7.12 -15.75 12.36
N ALA A 45 6.28 -16.76 12.20
CA ALA A 45 4.93 -16.59 11.67
C ALA A 45 3.87 -17.25 12.57
N LEU A 46 2.68 -16.66 12.57
CA LEU A 46 1.49 -17.20 13.22
C LEU A 46 0.78 -18.17 12.25
N PRO A 47 0.62 -19.45 12.61
CA PRO A 47 -0.08 -20.43 11.77
C PRO A 47 -1.50 -19.99 11.45
N SER A 48 -1.96 -20.22 10.21
CA SER A 48 -3.29 -19.82 9.71
C SER A 48 -3.65 -18.34 9.82
N GLY A 49 -2.75 -17.48 10.32
CA GLY A 49 -3.06 -16.08 10.59
C GLY A 49 -3.51 -15.32 9.33
N LEU A 50 -2.88 -15.60 8.19
CA LEU A 50 -3.19 -14.93 6.93
C LEU A 50 -4.52 -15.44 6.34
N SER A 51 -4.79 -16.75 6.43
CA SER A 51 -6.07 -17.32 6.00
C SER A 51 -7.25 -16.74 6.80
N ILE A 52 -7.11 -16.65 8.13
CA ILE A 52 -8.13 -16.05 9.01
C ILE A 52 -8.35 -14.58 8.65
N LEU A 53 -7.29 -13.79 8.49
CA LEU A 53 -7.43 -12.37 8.20
C LEU A 53 -8.02 -12.09 6.81
N SER A 54 -7.75 -12.95 5.83
CA SER A 54 -8.14 -12.73 4.44
C SER A 54 -9.54 -13.22 4.13
N PHE A 55 -9.92 -14.38 4.69
CA PHE A 55 -11.15 -15.09 4.33
C PHE A 55 -12.03 -15.44 5.54
N ASN A 56 -11.62 -15.07 6.76
CA ASN A 56 -12.29 -15.45 8.00
C ASN A 56 -12.46 -16.98 8.17
N ASP A 57 -11.56 -17.75 7.54
CA ASP A 57 -11.51 -19.21 7.61
C ASP A 57 -10.04 -19.65 7.76
N PRO A 58 -9.68 -20.40 8.82
CA PRO A 58 -8.32 -20.85 9.05
C PRO A 58 -7.79 -21.81 7.98
N ASN A 59 -8.66 -22.47 7.21
CA ASN A 59 -8.28 -23.42 6.17
C ASN A 59 -8.33 -22.81 4.76
N ALA A 60 -8.74 -21.56 4.61
CA ALA A 60 -8.83 -20.93 3.30
C ALA A 60 -7.47 -20.90 2.60
N TYR A 61 -7.48 -21.24 1.31
CA TYR A 61 -6.31 -21.13 0.44
C TYR A 61 -6.00 -19.66 0.15
N VAL A 62 -4.75 -19.24 0.38
CA VAL A 62 -4.28 -17.91 -0.01
C VAL A 62 -3.28 -18.06 -1.15
N PRO A 63 -3.54 -17.47 -2.33
CA PRO A 63 -2.63 -17.61 -3.47
C PRO A 63 -1.35 -16.80 -3.25
N GLY A 64 -0.21 -17.43 -3.50
CA GLY A 64 1.11 -16.79 -3.51
C GLY A 64 1.41 -16.11 -4.85
N ILE A 65 2.53 -15.39 -4.93
CA ILE A 65 2.95 -14.67 -6.14
C ILE A 65 3.04 -15.61 -7.34
N LYS A 66 3.64 -16.79 -7.18
CA LYS A 66 3.79 -17.81 -8.23
C LYS A 66 2.44 -18.27 -8.75
N ASN A 67 1.50 -18.64 -7.88
CA ASN A 67 0.15 -19.05 -8.29
C ASN A 67 -0.62 -17.90 -8.95
N ILE A 68 -0.40 -16.66 -8.51
CA ILE A 68 -1.02 -15.49 -9.13
C ILE A 68 -0.49 -15.28 -10.55
N LEU A 69 0.77 -15.61 -10.83
CA LEU A 69 1.35 -15.47 -12.17
C LEU A 69 1.07 -16.68 -13.05
N GLU A 70 1.22 -17.90 -12.55
CA GLU A 70 0.95 -19.13 -13.29
C GLU A 70 -0.55 -19.37 -13.52
N GLY A 71 -1.41 -18.83 -12.65
CA GLY A 71 -2.85 -19.08 -12.69
C GLY A 71 -3.21 -20.47 -12.15
N GLY A 72 -4.36 -21.01 -12.57
CA GLY A 72 -4.79 -22.37 -12.27
C GLY A 72 -5.43 -22.59 -10.89
N TYR A 73 -5.31 -21.63 -9.96
CA TYR A 73 -5.98 -21.70 -8.67
C TYR A 73 -7.44 -21.27 -8.76
N THR A 74 -8.27 -21.82 -7.87
CA THR A 74 -9.69 -21.45 -7.77
C THR A 74 -9.83 -20.15 -7.00
N LYS A 75 -10.48 -19.17 -7.61
CA LYS A 75 -10.83 -17.91 -6.97
C LYS A 75 -12.03 -18.10 -6.03
N PRO A 76 -12.28 -17.16 -5.11
CA PRO A 76 -13.46 -17.22 -4.24
C PRO A 76 -14.81 -17.25 -4.97
N ASP A 77 -14.85 -16.81 -6.24
CA ASP A 77 -16.04 -16.85 -7.10
C ASP A 77 -16.26 -18.21 -7.79
N GLY A 78 -15.39 -19.19 -7.55
CA GLY A 78 -15.43 -20.52 -8.17
C GLY A 78 -14.81 -20.59 -9.57
N THR A 79 -14.36 -19.47 -10.14
CA THR A 79 -13.66 -19.44 -11.43
C THR A 79 -12.19 -19.80 -11.27
N ILE A 80 -11.60 -20.32 -12.34
CA ILE A 80 -10.15 -20.61 -12.37
C ILE A 80 -9.42 -19.34 -12.78
N ALA A 81 -8.38 -18.98 -12.03
CA ALA A 81 -7.55 -17.84 -12.36
C ALA A 81 -6.73 -18.09 -13.64
N LEU A 82 -6.82 -17.16 -14.59
CA LEU A 82 -6.00 -17.15 -15.79
C LEU A 82 -4.53 -16.87 -15.45
N SER A 83 -3.61 -17.41 -16.23
CA SER A 83 -2.19 -17.08 -16.07
C SER A 83 -1.93 -15.60 -16.43
N ALA A 84 -0.80 -15.07 -15.98
CA ALA A 84 -0.35 -13.74 -16.34
C ALA A 84 0.00 -13.67 -17.83
N GLU A 85 0.61 -14.72 -18.41
CA GLU A 85 0.87 -14.77 -19.85
C GLU A 85 -0.44 -14.68 -20.65
N GLU A 86 -1.47 -15.44 -20.25
CA GLU A 86 -2.75 -15.43 -20.96
C GLU A 86 -3.43 -14.05 -20.84
N ARG A 87 -3.39 -13.43 -19.66
CA ARG A 87 -3.89 -12.07 -19.46
C ARG A 87 -3.14 -11.05 -20.32
N ILE A 88 -1.82 -11.16 -20.44
CA ILE A 88 -1.03 -10.30 -21.32
C ILE A 88 -1.45 -10.48 -22.77
N GLN A 89 -1.63 -11.72 -23.24
CA GLN A 89 -2.07 -11.98 -24.62
C GLN A 89 -3.47 -11.40 -24.90
N ARG A 90 -4.44 -11.63 -24.00
CA ARG A 90 -5.78 -11.06 -24.10
C ARG A 90 -5.75 -9.52 -24.08
N GLY A 91 -4.89 -8.93 -23.27
CA GLY A 91 -4.65 -7.49 -23.25
C GLY A 91 -4.11 -6.96 -24.58
N LYS A 92 -3.14 -7.65 -25.19
CA LYS A 92 -2.59 -7.28 -26.51
C LYS A 92 -3.67 -7.34 -27.60
N ILE A 93 -4.53 -8.36 -27.56
CA ILE A 93 -5.69 -8.47 -28.44
C ILE A 93 -6.65 -7.28 -28.23
N ALA A 94 -6.93 -6.91 -26.98
CA ALA A 94 -7.82 -5.78 -26.67
C ALA A 94 -7.27 -4.44 -27.18
N ILE A 95 -5.96 -4.20 -27.03
CA ILE A 95 -5.31 -2.99 -27.55
C ILE A 95 -5.39 -2.94 -29.08
N GLN A 96 -5.11 -4.06 -29.74
CA GLN A 96 -5.21 -4.17 -31.20
C GLN A 96 -6.65 -3.94 -31.68
N ALA A 97 -7.63 -4.60 -31.05
CA ALA A 97 -9.05 -4.44 -31.36
C ALA A 97 -9.51 -2.98 -31.17
N LEU A 98 -8.99 -2.26 -30.17
CA LEU A 98 -9.27 -0.83 -29.99
C LEU A 98 -8.69 0.02 -31.13
N ALA A 99 -7.48 -0.28 -31.60
CA ALA A 99 -6.87 0.41 -32.72
C ALA A 99 -7.67 0.17 -34.02
N ASP A 100 -8.03 -1.09 -34.28
CA ASP A 100 -8.80 -1.49 -35.46
C ASP A 100 -10.23 -0.93 -35.42
N TYR A 101 -10.86 -0.90 -34.24
CA TYR A 101 -12.14 -0.24 -34.02
C TYR A 101 -12.11 1.25 -34.41
N ARG A 102 -11.05 1.97 -33.99
CA ARG A 102 -10.88 3.39 -34.32
C ARG A 102 -10.67 3.58 -35.81
N ALA A 103 -9.82 2.77 -36.43
CA ALA A 103 -9.57 2.82 -37.87
C ALA A 103 -10.84 2.53 -38.69
N ALA A 104 -11.61 1.50 -38.33
CA ALA A 104 -12.87 1.16 -38.98
C ALA A 104 -13.91 2.28 -38.84
N LYS A 105 -13.99 2.93 -37.68
CA LYS A 105 -14.87 4.07 -37.44
C LYS A 105 -14.47 5.30 -38.25
N GLU A 106 -13.17 5.58 -38.37
CA GLU A 106 -12.66 6.66 -39.23
C GLU A 106 -12.91 6.38 -40.72
N ALA A 107 -12.85 5.12 -41.15
CA ALA A 107 -13.19 4.68 -42.50
C ALA A 107 -14.71 4.61 -42.78
N GLY A 108 -15.57 4.81 -41.77
CA GLY A 108 -17.03 4.71 -41.90
C GLY A 108 -17.56 3.27 -42.03
N ASN A 109 -16.76 2.25 -41.73
CA ASN A 109 -17.17 0.85 -41.76
C ASN A 109 -17.80 0.42 -40.43
N GLU A 110 -19.12 0.63 -40.28
CA GLU A 110 -19.82 0.33 -39.03
C GLU A 110 -19.86 -1.16 -38.69
N ALA A 111 -19.88 -2.05 -39.68
CA ALA A 111 -19.93 -3.49 -39.45
C ALA A 111 -18.61 -4.01 -38.84
N GLU A 112 -17.49 -3.56 -39.38
CA GLU A 112 -16.16 -3.90 -38.86
C GLU A 112 -15.92 -3.24 -37.50
N ALA A 113 -16.36 -2.00 -37.31
CA ALA A 113 -16.32 -1.35 -35.99
C ALA A 113 -17.14 -2.14 -34.95
N ALA A 114 -18.33 -2.62 -35.28
CA ALA A 114 -19.12 -3.44 -34.36
C ALA A 114 -18.41 -4.76 -33.98
N ALA A 115 -17.80 -5.43 -34.97
CA ALA A 115 -17.04 -6.66 -34.74
C ALA A 115 -15.81 -6.44 -33.83
N GLN A 116 -15.03 -5.38 -34.09
CA GLN A 116 -13.87 -5.06 -33.26
C GLN A 116 -14.26 -4.62 -31.85
N LYS A 117 -15.40 -3.96 -31.69
CA LYS A 117 -15.94 -3.60 -30.39
C LYS A 117 -16.29 -4.84 -29.56
N GLU A 118 -16.89 -5.86 -30.16
CA GLU A 118 -17.20 -7.12 -29.46
C GLU A 118 -15.93 -7.82 -28.95
N ILE A 119 -14.88 -7.86 -29.77
CA ILE A 119 -13.56 -8.41 -29.39
C ILE A 119 -12.94 -7.59 -28.26
N LEU A 120 -13.03 -6.26 -28.34
CA LEU A 120 -12.56 -5.35 -27.30
C LEU A 120 -13.30 -5.60 -25.98
N ASP A 121 -14.63 -5.60 -26.00
CA ASP A 121 -15.47 -5.75 -24.81
C ASP A 121 -15.22 -7.12 -24.13
N ALA A 122 -15.02 -8.19 -24.91
CA ALA A 122 -14.70 -9.52 -24.40
C ALA A 122 -13.33 -9.63 -23.70
N ASN A 123 -12.36 -8.79 -24.07
CA ASN A 123 -11.00 -8.81 -23.53
C ASN A 123 -10.67 -7.60 -22.65
N TYR A 124 -11.62 -6.70 -22.44
CA TYR A 124 -11.41 -5.42 -21.76
C TYR A 124 -10.90 -5.57 -20.33
N GLU A 125 -11.31 -6.63 -19.63
CA GLU A 125 -10.83 -6.94 -18.26
C GLU A 125 -9.30 -7.04 -18.17
N HIS A 126 -8.63 -7.40 -19.27
CA HIS A 126 -7.19 -7.56 -19.32
C HIS A 126 -6.48 -6.48 -20.14
N PHE A 127 -7.18 -5.43 -20.55
CA PHE A 127 -6.65 -4.38 -21.41
C PHE A 127 -5.30 -3.83 -20.92
N GLY A 128 -5.19 -3.52 -19.62
CA GLY A 128 -3.98 -2.96 -19.05
C GLY A 128 -2.79 -3.92 -19.04
N TYR A 129 -3.03 -5.23 -19.08
CA TYR A 129 -1.97 -6.24 -19.16
C TYR A 129 -1.24 -6.23 -20.51
N GLY A 130 -1.90 -5.75 -21.57
CA GLY A 130 -1.33 -5.74 -22.92
C GLY A 130 -0.11 -4.84 -23.10
N TYR A 131 0.14 -3.94 -22.14
CA TYR A 131 1.32 -3.07 -22.13
C TYR A 131 2.57 -3.75 -21.56
N PHE A 132 2.46 -4.93 -20.94
CA PHE A 132 3.61 -5.65 -20.39
C PHE A 132 4.09 -6.73 -21.35
N ASP A 133 5.40 -6.92 -21.40
CA ASP A 133 6.02 -8.01 -22.15
C ASP A 133 6.43 -9.17 -21.26
N ASN A 134 6.86 -8.88 -20.02
CA ASN A 134 7.28 -9.89 -19.07
C ASN A 134 6.30 -9.98 -17.90
N VAL A 135 6.02 -11.21 -17.45
CA VAL A 135 5.14 -11.45 -16.29
C VAL A 135 5.74 -10.93 -14.99
N GLU A 136 7.07 -10.90 -14.90
CA GLU A 136 7.75 -10.39 -13.71
C GLU A 136 7.37 -8.94 -13.46
N ASP A 137 7.18 -8.11 -14.50
CA ASP A 137 6.89 -6.68 -14.35
C ASP A 137 5.64 -6.38 -13.53
N LEU A 138 4.71 -7.33 -13.46
CA LEU A 138 3.47 -7.29 -12.66
C LEU A 138 3.73 -7.36 -11.14
N ILE A 139 4.91 -7.81 -10.71
CA ILE A 139 5.26 -7.95 -9.30
C ILE A 139 5.72 -6.58 -8.73
N PRO A 140 5.06 -6.07 -7.67
CA PRO A 140 5.50 -4.85 -6.99
C PRO A 140 6.79 -5.05 -6.20
N ASN A 141 7.34 -3.99 -5.62
CA ASN A 141 8.54 -4.09 -4.78
C ASN A 141 8.22 -4.80 -3.44
N ILE A 142 8.51 -6.10 -3.37
CA ILE A 142 8.17 -6.96 -2.23
C ILE A 142 8.86 -6.50 -0.93
N PRO A 143 10.19 -6.32 -0.85
CA PRO A 143 10.84 -5.88 0.39
C PRO A 143 10.24 -4.59 0.95
N MET A 144 10.00 -3.59 0.09
CA MET A 144 9.43 -2.32 0.50
C MET A 144 8.04 -2.49 1.12
N LEU A 145 7.19 -3.33 0.51
CA LEU A 145 5.84 -3.61 1.02
C LEU A 145 5.87 -4.40 2.32
N TYR A 146 6.68 -5.45 2.35
CA TYR A 146 6.83 -6.33 3.50
C TYR A 146 7.22 -5.57 4.77
N TYR A 147 8.25 -4.69 4.68
CA TYR A 147 8.69 -3.90 5.83
C TYR A 147 7.72 -2.78 6.19
N SER A 148 7.16 -2.08 5.19
CA SER A 148 6.20 -1.00 5.45
C SER A 148 4.94 -1.51 6.15
N PHE A 149 4.45 -2.69 5.75
CA PHE A 149 3.30 -3.33 6.40
C PHE A 149 3.57 -3.65 7.87
N ARG A 150 4.76 -4.18 8.19
CA ARG A 150 5.16 -4.49 9.58
C ARG A 150 5.35 -3.25 10.44
N ILE A 151 5.95 -2.20 9.89
CA ILE A 151 6.08 -0.92 10.60
C ILE A 151 4.69 -0.35 10.90
N MET A 152 3.78 -0.37 9.91
CA MET A 152 2.41 0.11 10.08
C MET A 152 1.66 -0.68 11.16
N VAL A 153 1.62 -2.01 11.06
CA VAL A 153 0.89 -2.86 12.02
C VAL A 153 1.54 -2.83 13.39
N GLY A 154 2.87 -2.91 13.46
CA GLY A 154 3.63 -2.88 14.71
C GLY A 154 3.42 -1.57 15.49
N LEU A 155 3.50 -0.43 14.81
CA LEU A 155 3.21 0.87 15.43
C LEU A 155 1.72 1.03 15.76
N GLY A 156 0.81 0.55 14.92
CA GLY A 156 -0.63 0.55 15.20
C GLY A 156 -0.97 -0.20 16.50
N MET A 157 -0.42 -1.41 16.67
CA MET A 157 -0.58 -2.19 17.90
C MET A 157 0.06 -1.51 19.10
N LEU A 158 1.24 -0.89 18.92
CA LEU A 158 1.89 -0.10 19.96
C LEU A 158 0.99 1.06 20.41
N PHE A 159 0.35 1.79 19.49
CA PHE A 159 -0.53 2.92 19.83
C PHE A 159 -1.77 2.48 20.59
N ILE A 160 -2.34 1.31 20.28
CA ILE A 160 -3.44 0.75 21.07
C ILE A 160 -3.00 0.57 22.53
N LEU A 161 -1.81 0.01 22.78
CA LEU A 161 -1.27 -0.15 24.13
C LEU A 161 -1.01 1.21 24.81
N VAL A 162 -0.43 2.17 24.09
CA VAL A 162 -0.15 3.53 24.60
C VAL A 162 -1.46 4.31 24.88
N CYS A 163 -2.57 4.03 24.21
CA CYS A 163 -3.86 4.64 24.55
C CYS A 163 -4.55 3.91 25.71
N LEU A 164 -4.34 2.60 25.85
CA LEU A 164 -5.00 1.78 26.87
C LEU A 164 -4.45 2.00 28.29
N VAL A 165 -3.13 2.22 28.42
CA VAL A 165 -2.47 2.51 29.71
C VAL A 165 -3.07 3.73 30.44
N PRO A 166 -3.20 4.94 29.84
CA PRO A 166 -3.77 6.10 30.51
C PRO A 166 -5.24 5.90 30.82
N LEU A 167 -6.02 5.22 29.96
CA LEU A 167 -7.43 4.93 30.23
C LEU A 167 -7.63 4.12 31.52
N ILE A 168 -6.78 3.12 31.76
CA ILE A 168 -6.83 2.30 32.97
C ILE A 168 -6.26 3.05 34.17
N MET A 169 -5.10 3.70 34.00
CA MET A 169 -4.39 4.37 35.09
C MET A 169 -5.13 5.61 35.61
N LEU A 170 -5.74 6.41 34.74
CA LEU A 170 -6.53 7.58 35.14
C LEU A 170 -7.76 7.17 35.97
N ARG A 171 -8.37 6.01 35.69
CA ARG A 171 -9.50 5.48 36.47
C ARG A 171 -9.08 4.91 37.82
N ARG A 172 -7.88 4.34 37.93
CA ARG A 172 -7.42 3.62 39.13
C ARG A 172 -6.64 4.51 40.10
N ASN A 173 -5.71 5.32 39.62
CA ASN A 173 -4.90 6.20 40.46
C ASN A 173 -4.29 7.35 39.65
N LYS A 174 -5.04 8.47 39.59
CA LYS A 174 -4.68 9.67 38.83
C LYS A 174 -3.33 10.26 39.24
N GLU A 175 -3.04 10.32 40.54
CA GLU A 175 -1.81 10.94 41.05
C GLU A 175 -0.56 10.15 40.68
N LYS A 176 -0.65 8.81 40.69
CA LYS A 176 0.47 7.95 40.28
C LYS A 176 0.80 8.15 38.80
N PHE A 177 -0.21 8.26 37.94
CA PHE A 177 -0.02 8.47 36.50
C PHE A 177 0.66 9.79 36.19
N VAL A 178 0.22 10.90 36.80
CA VAL A 178 0.80 12.23 36.59
C VAL A 178 2.30 12.28 36.93
N ASN A 179 2.73 11.46 37.89
CA ASN A 179 4.12 11.38 38.32
C ASN A 179 4.99 10.41 37.47
N MET A 180 4.41 9.66 36.53
CA MET A 180 5.15 8.71 35.67
C MET A 180 5.85 9.41 34.50
N ARG A 181 6.96 10.10 34.80
CA ARG A 181 7.76 10.88 33.83
C ARG A 181 8.19 10.09 32.59
N TRP A 182 8.53 8.80 32.73
CA TRP A 182 8.92 7.95 31.60
C TRP A 182 7.78 7.78 30.58
N TYR A 183 6.54 7.74 31.06
CA TYR A 183 5.36 7.58 30.22
C TYR A 183 5.08 8.83 29.38
N HIS A 184 5.34 10.01 29.96
CA HIS A 184 5.21 11.27 29.23
C HIS A 184 6.20 11.36 28.06
N TRP A 185 7.41 10.82 28.23
CA TRP A 185 8.36 10.68 27.12
C TRP A 185 7.86 9.75 26.03
N VAL A 186 7.25 8.62 26.38
CA VAL A 186 6.62 7.71 25.40
C VAL A 186 5.54 8.44 24.59
N MET A 187 4.70 9.26 25.24
CA MET A 187 3.69 10.06 24.54
C MET A 187 4.30 11.10 23.59
N ILE A 188 5.39 11.76 23.99
CA ILE A 188 6.11 12.72 23.12
C ILE A 188 6.71 12.01 21.91
N ILE A 189 7.38 10.86 22.11
CA ILE A 189 7.99 10.07 21.03
C ILE A 189 6.91 9.47 20.11
N SER A 190 5.71 9.24 20.61
CA SER A 190 4.60 8.74 19.80
C SER A 190 4.19 9.72 18.69
N ILE A 191 4.41 11.04 18.86
CA ILE A 191 4.06 12.05 17.86
C ILE A 191 4.75 11.77 16.50
N PRO A 192 6.09 11.73 16.39
CA PRO A 192 6.74 11.40 15.11
C PRO A 192 6.45 9.96 14.64
N LEU A 193 6.26 9.00 15.56
CA LEU A 193 5.93 7.62 15.18
C LEU A 193 4.59 7.51 14.47
N VAL A 194 3.58 8.31 14.84
CA VAL A 194 2.28 8.34 14.16
C VAL A 194 2.44 8.77 12.71
N TYR A 195 3.28 9.77 12.43
CA TYR A 195 3.59 10.18 11.05
C TYR A 195 4.28 9.04 10.28
N ILE A 196 5.23 8.34 10.88
CA ILE A 196 5.91 7.20 10.24
C ILE A 196 4.92 6.07 9.93
N ALA A 197 4.05 5.71 10.87
CA ALA A 197 3.03 4.68 10.67
C ALA A 197 2.06 5.07 9.53
N SER A 198 1.64 6.34 9.48
CA SER A 198 0.78 6.88 8.43
C SER A 198 1.45 6.78 7.06
N GLN A 199 2.70 7.22 6.94
CA GLN A 199 3.46 7.13 5.68
C GLN A 199 3.70 5.67 5.27
N ALA A 200 4.00 4.77 6.20
CA ALA A 200 4.13 3.34 5.92
C ALA A 200 2.82 2.74 5.38
N GLY A 201 1.67 3.15 5.92
CA GLY A 201 0.36 2.75 5.39
C GLY A 201 0.10 3.25 3.97
N TRP A 202 0.48 4.49 3.66
CA TRP A 202 0.42 5.03 2.30
C TRP A 202 1.35 4.28 1.33
N VAL A 203 2.57 3.93 1.76
CA VAL A 203 3.48 3.11 0.95
C VAL A 203 2.85 1.75 0.66
N VAL A 204 2.27 1.09 1.66
CA VAL A 204 1.53 -0.17 1.46
C VAL A 204 0.36 0.03 0.48
N ALA A 205 -0.40 1.12 0.60
CA ALA A 205 -1.51 1.45 -0.28
C ALA A 205 -1.06 1.59 -1.75
N GLU A 206 -0.10 2.49 -2.00
CA GLU A 206 0.31 2.95 -3.32
C GLU A 206 1.32 2.03 -4.00
N VAL A 207 2.39 1.65 -3.30
CA VAL A 207 3.39 0.73 -3.85
C VAL A 207 2.79 -0.66 -4.03
N GLY A 208 1.79 -1.02 -3.21
CA GLY A 208 1.09 -2.31 -3.32
C GLY A 208 0.23 -2.42 -4.58
N ARG A 209 -0.12 -1.29 -5.18
CA ARG A 209 -0.87 -1.19 -6.43
C ARG A 209 0.04 -1.17 -7.65
N GLN A 210 1.33 -0.87 -7.50
CA GLN A 210 2.27 -0.93 -8.63
C GLN A 210 2.23 -2.33 -9.29
N PRO A 211 2.25 -2.43 -10.63
CA PRO A 211 2.52 -1.37 -11.62
C PRO A 211 1.26 -0.62 -12.12
N TRP A 212 0.15 -0.66 -11.41
CA TRP A 212 -1.14 -0.12 -11.86
C TRP A 212 -1.40 1.31 -11.37
N THR A 213 -1.92 2.17 -12.25
CA THR A 213 -2.58 3.43 -11.87
C THR A 213 -4.06 3.18 -11.64
N ILE A 214 -4.71 2.51 -12.60
CA ILE A 214 -6.06 1.94 -12.43
C ILE A 214 -5.89 0.44 -12.53
N GLN A 215 -6.34 -0.27 -11.50
CA GLN A 215 -6.16 -1.72 -11.38
C GLN A 215 -6.63 -2.42 -12.66
N ASP A 216 -5.77 -3.28 -13.22
CA ASP A 216 -6.00 -4.11 -14.42
C ASP A 216 -6.29 -3.37 -15.74
N ALA A 217 -6.58 -2.07 -15.70
CA ALA A 217 -6.99 -1.27 -16.86
C ALA A 217 -5.89 -0.32 -17.36
N LEU A 218 -5.21 0.41 -16.46
CA LEU A 218 -4.23 1.43 -16.85
C LEU A 218 -2.94 1.27 -16.04
N PRO A 219 -1.85 0.78 -16.67
CA PRO A 219 -0.55 0.68 -16.02
C PRO A 219 0.16 2.03 -15.97
N VAL A 220 1.04 2.20 -14.98
CA VAL A 220 1.75 3.45 -14.72
C VAL A 220 2.55 3.90 -15.95
N GLN A 221 3.23 2.98 -16.63
CA GLN A 221 4.01 3.30 -17.83
C GLN A 221 3.18 3.88 -18.99
N ALA A 222 1.90 3.49 -19.11
CA ALA A 222 0.99 4.03 -20.11
C ALA A 222 0.35 5.36 -19.67
N ALA A 223 0.35 5.66 -18.37
CA ALA A 223 -0.22 6.88 -17.80
C ALA A 223 0.78 8.07 -17.76
N VAL A 224 2.06 7.85 -18.05
CA VAL A 224 3.08 8.90 -18.02
C VAL A 224 2.97 9.82 -19.23
N SER A 225 2.91 11.13 -18.98
CA SER A 225 2.94 12.15 -20.02
C SER A 225 4.29 12.19 -20.76
N ASN A 226 4.25 12.42 -22.08
CA ASN A 226 5.45 12.56 -22.90
C ASN A 226 6.13 13.94 -22.69
N ILE A 227 6.89 14.08 -21.61
CA ILE A 227 7.58 15.31 -21.22
C ILE A 227 9.07 15.01 -20.99
N ALA A 228 9.94 15.95 -21.32
CA ALA A 228 11.37 15.81 -21.09
C ALA A 228 11.70 15.58 -19.61
N ALA A 229 12.55 14.58 -19.32
CA ALA A 229 12.97 14.26 -17.96
C ALA A 229 13.64 15.43 -17.22
N SER A 230 14.27 16.36 -17.96
CA SER A 230 14.84 17.59 -17.39
C SER A 230 13.77 18.48 -16.77
N ALA A 231 12.64 18.71 -17.45
CA ALA A 231 11.54 19.53 -16.94
C ALA A 231 10.94 18.94 -15.66
N VAL A 232 10.78 17.61 -15.61
CA VAL A 232 10.31 16.89 -14.42
C VAL A 232 11.28 17.06 -13.25
N LYS A 233 12.60 16.89 -13.48
CA LYS A 233 13.62 17.08 -12.45
C LYS A 233 13.66 18.51 -11.91
N THR A 234 13.54 19.50 -12.79
CA THR A 234 13.54 20.92 -12.41
C THR A 234 12.33 21.26 -11.54
N THR A 235 11.12 20.89 -11.98
CA THR A 235 9.89 21.14 -11.23
C THR A 235 9.86 20.38 -9.91
N PHE A 236 10.30 19.12 -9.89
CA PHE A 236 10.46 18.34 -8.67
C PHE A 236 11.40 19.01 -7.66
N THR A 237 12.58 19.45 -8.11
CA THR A 237 13.56 20.13 -7.25
C THR A 237 12.99 21.45 -6.71
N LEU A 238 12.28 22.20 -7.54
CA LEU A 238 11.61 23.44 -7.14
C LEU A 238 10.60 23.20 -6.01
N PHE A 239 9.69 22.24 -6.20
CA PHE A 239 8.68 21.90 -5.18
C PHE A 239 9.33 21.31 -3.92
N LEU A 240 10.37 20.50 -4.06
CA LEU A 240 11.11 19.95 -2.93
C LEU A 240 11.69 21.06 -2.06
N VAL A 241 12.37 22.05 -2.65
CA VAL A 241 12.92 23.20 -1.92
C VAL A 241 11.80 24.01 -1.28
N LEU A 242 10.76 24.33 -2.03
CA LEU A 242 9.63 25.13 -1.54
C LEU A 242 8.94 24.46 -0.33
N PHE A 243 8.58 23.19 -0.44
CA PHE A 243 7.92 22.45 0.64
C PHE A 243 8.83 22.21 1.84
N THR A 244 10.15 22.06 1.62
CA THR A 244 11.11 21.97 2.73
C THR A 244 11.18 23.28 3.51
N LEU A 245 11.23 24.44 2.82
CA LEU A 245 11.21 25.74 3.49
C LEU A 245 9.89 25.96 4.25
N MET A 246 8.77 25.58 3.66
CA MET A 246 7.46 25.67 4.29
C MET A 246 7.38 24.79 5.55
N LEU A 247 7.88 23.56 5.49
CA LEU A 247 7.95 22.65 6.64
C LEU A 247 8.79 23.23 7.77
N ILE A 248 9.96 23.81 7.47
CA ILE A 248 10.81 24.45 8.48
C ILE A 248 10.07 25.62 9.15
N ALA A 249 9.43 26.49 8.36
CA ALA A 249 8.67 27.61 8.88
C ALA A 249 7.50 27.16 9.78
N GLU A 250 6.74 26.14 9.36
CA GLU A 250 5.64 25.57 10.13
C GLU A 250 6.13 25.00 11.47
N LEU A 251 7.18 24.17 11.45
CA LEU A 251 7.77 23.61 12.67
C LEU A 251 8.30 24.69 13.61
N SER A 252 8.94 25.74 13.07
CA SER A 252 9.41 26.88 13.86
C SER A 252 8.26 27.62 14.55
N ILE A 253 7.18 27.92 13.83
CA ILE A 253 6.00 28.62 14.37
C ILE A 253 5.30 27.74 15.42
N MET A 254 5.12 26.45 15.12
CA MET A 254 4.47 25.49 16.01
C MET A 254 5.26 25.35 17.32
N ILE A 255 6.58 25.18 17.27
CA ILE A 255 7.44 25.10 18.46
C ILE A 255 7.41 26.42 19.24
N HIS A 256 7.42 27.56 18.56
CA HIS A 256 7.32 28.87 19.22
C HIS A 256 5.99 29.02 19.98
N ALA A 257 4.88 28.62 19.36
CA ALA A 257 3.56 28.65 19.97
C ALA A 257 3.45 27.68 21.17
N ILE A 258 3.95 26.45 21.02
CA ILE A 258 3.98 25.44 22.11
C ILE A 258 4.77 25.96 23.30
N LYS A 259 5.95 26.59 23.08
CA LYS A 259 6.77 27.16 24.15
C LYS A 259 6.12 28.35 24.86
N LYS A 260 5.30 29.12 24.15
CA LYS A 260 4.58 30.26 24.74
C LYS A 260 3.50 29.83 25.74
N GLY A 261 2.95 28.62 25.57
CA GLY A 261 1.90 28.07 26.42
C GLY A 261 0.57 28.82 26.30
N PRO A 262 -0.50 28.31 26.93
CA PRO A 262 -1.78 29.00 26.98
C PRO A 262 -1.62 30.31 27.76
N LYS A 263 -2.11 31.43 27.20
CA LYS A 263 -2.28 32.65 27.98
C LYS A 263 -3.39 32.38 29.01
N ASN A 264 -3.12 32.63 30.29
CA ASN A 264 -4.17 32.65 31.30
C ASN A 264 -5.19 33.73 30.90
N HIS A 265 -6.32 33.32 30.31
CA HIS A 265 -7.52 34.14 30.37
C HIS A 265 -7.93 34.13 31.84
N VAL A 266 -7.46 35.12 32.59
CA VAL A 266 -8.08 35.48 33.87
C VAL A 266 -9.47 35.96 33.50
N SER A 267 -10.47 35.10 33.61
CA SER A 267 -11.86 35.54 33.65
C SER A 267 -11.99 36.49 34.83
N ASN A 268 -12.39 37.72 34.54
CA ASN A 268 -12.54 38.80 35.50
C ASN A 268 -13.82 38.62 36.35
N ASP A 269 -14.16 37.38 36.72
CA ASP A 269 -15.43 37.05 37.41
C ASP A 269 -15.32 37.18 38.94
N SER A 270 -14.13 37.45 39.49
CA SER A 270 -13.92 37.61 40.94
C SER A 270 -13.96 39.05 41.45
N GLN A 271 -14.32 40.05 40.62
CA GLN A 271 -14.45 41.45 41.07
C GLN A 271 -15.88 41.93 41.35
N ASN A 272 -16.91 41.08 41.22
CA ASN A 272 -18.31 41.46 41.49
C ASN A 272 -18.95 40.86 42.75
N GLU A 273 -18.20 40.14 43.60
CA GLU A 273 -18.71 39.67 44.91
C GLU A 273 -18.30 40.57 46.10
N ALA A 274 -17.65 41.70 45.84
CA ALA A 274 -17.35 42.70 46.86
C ALA A 274 -17.96 44.07 46.51
N LYS A 275 -19.29 44.13 46.51
CA LYS A 275 -20.05 45.38 46.66
C LYS A 275 -21.28 45.16 47.52
#